data_AF-A0A7X0NDV1-F1
#
_entry.id   AF-A0A7X0NDV1-F1
#
_cell.length_a   1.000
_cell.length_b   1.000
_cell.length_c   1.000
_cell.angle_alpha   90.00
_cell.angle_beta   90.00
_cell.angle_gamma   90.00
#
_symmetry.space_group_name_H-M   'P 1'
#
loop_
_entity.id
_entity.type
_entity.pdbx_description
1 polymer ?
#
loop_
_entity_poly.entity_id
_entity_poly.type
_entity_poly.pdbx_seq_one_letter_code
_entity_poly.pdbx_strand_id
1 'polypeptide(L)' 'MNNIFWNQLLSLSDELDSSNSALQEENIASLIHHLESLCIAHERSFEPADEFEEYVVLSLCRSIANKLKNTP' A
#
# COMPACT_ATOMS: atom_id res chain seq x y z
N MET A 1 -10.53 14.81 5.02
CA MET A 1 -10.02 14.18 3.78
C MET A 1 -8.51 14.24 3.79
N ASN A 2 -7.91 13.13 4.16
CA ASN A 2 -6.47 12.99 4.33
C ASN A 2 -5.78 12.90 2.96
N ASN A 3 -5.67 14.03 2.26
CA ASN A 3 -5.16 14.11 0.89
C ASN A 3 -3.73 13.55 0.74
N ILE A 4 -2.94 13.52 1.83
CA ILE A 4 -1.59 12.97 1.82
C ILE A 4 -1.62 11.47 1.57
N PHE A 5 -2.52 10.75 2.25
CA PHE A 5 -2.67 9.29 2.10
C PHE A 5 -3.04 8.92 0.66
N TRP A 6 -4.07 9.57 0.12
CA TRP A 6 -4.55 9.31 -1.24
C TRP A 6 -3.52 9.67 -2.31
N ASN A 7 -2.77 10.78 -2.13
CA ASN A 7 -1.68 11.14 -3.03
C ASN A 7 -0.54 10.11 -3.00
N GLN A 8 -0.19 9.57 -1.82
CA GLN A 8 0.83 8.53 -1.71
C GLN A 8 0.40 7.24 -2.42
N LEU A 9 -0.86 6.84 -2.29
CA LEU A 9 -1.41 5.69 -3.00
C LEU A 9 -1.42 5.88 -4.52
N LEU A 10 -1.80 7.08 -4.98
CA LEU A 10 -1.81 7.40 -6.40
C LEU A 10 -0.38 7.35 -6.99
N SER A 11 0.60 7.96 -6.32
CA SER A 11 2.00 7.90 -6.73
C SER A 11 2.52 6.46 -6.78
N LEU A 12 2.15 5.62 -5.80
CA LEU A 12 2.53 4.20 -5.81
C LEU A 12 1.93 3.45 -7.01
N SER A 13 0.67 3.75 -7.37
CA SER A 13 0.04 3.19 -8.57
C SER A 13 0.80 3.58 -9.84
N ASP A 14 1.13 4.86 -9.98
CA ASP A 14 1.85 5.37 -11.14
C ASP A 14 3.25 4.74 -11.26
N GLU A 15 3.95 4.56 -10.14
CA GLU A 15 5.25 3.88 -10.10
C GLU A 15 5.14 2.42 -10.57
N LEU A 16 4.12 1.70 -10.10
CA LEU A 16 3.88 0.31 -10.51
C LEU A 16 3.56 0.20 -12.00
N ASP A 17 2.71 1.09 -12.53
CA ASP A 17 2.35 1.11 -13.95
C ASP A 17 3.53 1.52 -14.85
N SER A 18 4.42 2.37 -14.35
CA SER A 18 5.63 2.80 -15.07
C SER A 18 6.72 1.71 -15.11
N SER A 19 6.68 0.75 -14.19
CA SER A 19 7.61 -0.38 -14.13
C SER A 19 7.27 -1.42 -15.21
N ASN A 20 7.70 -1.12 -16.44
CA ASN A 20 7.42 -1.88 -17.67
C ASN A 20 8.10 -3.27 -17.72
N SER A 21 8.71 -3.72 -16.62
CA SER A 21 9.32 -5.03 -16.47
C SER A 21 8.38 -5.95 -15.70
N ALA A 22 8.19 -7.18 -16.19
CA ALA A 22 7.49 -8.24 -15.48
C ALA A 22 7.91 -8.26 -13.99
N LEU A 23 6.98 -8.52 -13.07
CA LEU A 23 7.22 -8.60 -11.61
C LEU A 23 8.45 -9.46 -11.30
N GLN A 24 9.63 -8.83 -11.24
CA GLN A 24 10.86 -9.44 -10.77
C GLN A 24 10.78 -9.50 -9.24
N GLU A 25 11.43 -10.48 -8.63
CA GLU A 25 11.41 -10.67 -7.16
C GLU A 25 11.78 -9.39 -6.40
N GLU A 26 12.71 -8.59 -6.93
CA GLU A 26 13.13 -7.31 -6.37
C GLU A 26 11.98 -6.27 -6.36
N ASN A 27 11.14 -6.26 -7.40
CA ASN A 27 9.97 -5.38 -7.48
C ASN A 27 8.89 -5.80 -6.48
N ILE A 28 8.72 -7.11 -6.26
CA ILE A 28 7.79 -7.64 -5.26
C ILE A 28 8.25 -7.25 -3.85
N ALA A 29 9.53 -7.40 -3.54
CA ALA A 29 10.09 -7.01 -2.25
C ALA A 29 9.93 -5.51 -1.99
N SER A 30 10.18 -4.67 -3.00
CA SER A 30 9.99 -3.22 -2.92
C SER A 30 8.52 -2.84 -2.71
N LEU A 31 7.59 -3.46 -3.46
CA LEU A 31 6.16 -3.25 -3.30
C LEU A 31 5.67 -3.65 -1.90
N ILE A 32 6.11 -4.79 -1.39
CA ILE A 32 5.80 -5.21 -0.02
C ILE A 32 6.25 -4.13 0.97
N HIS A 33 7.48 -3.64 0.84
CA HIS A 33 8.01 -2.60 1.72
C HIS A 33 7.19 -1.31 1.68
N HIS A 34 6.79 -0.85 0.50
CA HIS A 34 5.94 0.33 0.35
C HIS A 34 4.56 0.15 0.98
N LEU A 35 3.90 -1.00 0.74
CA LEU A 35 2.59 -1.30 1.33
C LEU A 35 2.64 -1.35 2.86
N GLU A 36 3.69 -1.93 3.43
CA GLU A 36 3.87 -1.96 4.89
C GLU A 36 4.20 -0.60 5.47
N SER A 37 5.03 0.19 4.78
CA SER A 37 5.36 1.55 5.20
C SER A 37 4.11 2.44 5.22
N LEU A 38 3.23 2.33 4.23
CA LEU A 38 1.93 3.00 4.20
C LEU A 38 1.06 2.58 5.38
N CYS A 39 0.97 1.28 5.67
CA CYS A 39 0.23 0.79 6.83
C CYS A 39 0.75 1.39 8.13
N ILE A 40 2.07 1.39 8.36
CA ILE A 40 2.67 1.90 9.59
C ILE A 40 2.50 3.42 9.72
N ALA A 41 2.70 4.16 8.63
CA ALA A 41 2.59 5.62 8.63
C ALA A 41 1.16 6.11 8.94
N HIS A 42 0.16 5.28 8.67
CA HIS A 42 -1.24 5.65 8.80
C HIS A 42 -2.05 4.83 9.82
N GLU A 43 -1.45 3.81 10.48
CA GLU A 43 -2.13 2.92 11.45
C GLU A 43 -2.80 3.65 12.61
N ARG A 44 -2.33 4.86 12.94
CA ARG A 44 -2.87 5.71 14.03
C ARG A 44 -3.29 7.10 13.55
N SER A 45 -3.30 7.31 12.23
CA SER A 45 -3.49 8.63 11.64
C SER A 45 -4.96 8.95 11.38
N PHE A 46 -5.85 7.98 11.56
CA PHE A 46 -7.27 8.13 11.33
C PHE A 46 -8.09 7.22 12.25
N GLU A 47 -9.31 7.65 12.60
CA GLU A 47 -10.27 6.84 13.35
C GLU A 47 -11.13 6.04 12.38
N PRO A 48 -11.17 4.70 12.46
CA PRO A 48 -11.90 3.85 11.50
C PRO A 48 -13.41 4.16 11.40
N ALA A 49 -13.99 4.75 12.43
CA ALA A 49 -15.40 5.14 12.44
C ALA A 49 -15.68 6.41 11.62
N ASP A 50 -14.70 7.29 11.49
CA ASP A 50 -14.82 8.59 10.82
C ASP A 50 -14.20 8.57 9.41
N GLU A 51 -13.23 7.69 9.16
CA GLU A 51 -12.46 7.58 7.91
C GLU A 51 -12.42 6.11 7.44
N PHE A 52 -13.61 5.59 7.12
CA PHE A 52 -13.83 4.18 6.77
C PHE A 52 -13.12 3.79 5.47
N GLU A 53 -13.12 4.65 4.46
CA GLU A 53 -12.46 4.42 3.18
C GLU A 53 -10.96 4.19 3.37
N GLU A 54 -10.30 5.05 4.14
CA GLU A 54 -8.88 4.93 4.49
C GLU A 54 -8.59 3.62 5.25
N TYR A 55 -9.46 3.24 6.19
CA TYR A 55 -9.36 1.96 6.91
C TYR A 55 -9.45 0.75 5.97
N VAL A 56 -10.40 0.75 5.03
CA VAL A 56 -10.55 -0.33 4.05
C VAL A 56 -9.30 -0.45 3.19
N VAL A 57 -8.75 0.67 2.72
CA VAL A 57 -7.54 0.66 1.89
C VAL A 57 -6.34 0.15 2.66
N LEU A 58 -6.09 0.62 3.89
CA LEU A 58 -4.99 0.08 4.70
C LEU A 58 -5.13 -1.42 4.97
N SER A 59 -6.35 -1.87 5.27
CA SER A 59 -6.64 -3.29 5.46
C SER A 59 -6.30 -4.09 4.21
N LEU A 60 -6.67 -3.60 3.03
CA LEU A 60 -6.35 -4.22 1.76
C LEU A 60 -4.83 -4.23 1.47
N CYS A 61 -4.13 -3.11 1.67
CA CYS A 61 -2.68 -3.02 1.52
C CYS A 61 -1.96 -4.05 2.39
N ARG A 62 -2.37 -4.21 3.65
CA ARG A 62 -1.82 -5.19 4.59
C ARG A 62 -2.05 -6.63 4.12
N SER A 63 -3.26 -6.92 3.63
CA SER A 63 -3.59 -8.24 3.09
C SER A 63 -2.79 -8.57 1.83
N ILE A 64 -2.59 -7.62 0.92
CA ILE A 64 -1.78 -7.80 -0.29
C ILE A 64 -0.32 -8.06 0.09
N ALA A 65 0.28 -7.22 0.95
CA ALA A 65 1.65 -7.39 1.40
C ALA A 65 1.88 -8.78 2.04
N ASN A 66 0.97 -9.20 2.92
CA ASN A 66 1.02 -10.53 3.54
C ASN A 66 0.91 -11.65 2.51
N LYS A 67 0.06 -11.51 1.48
CA LYS A 67 -0.08 -12.53 0.45
C LYS A 67 1.17 -12.64 -0.41
N LEU A 68 1.75 -11.50 -0.79
CA LEU A 68 3.00 -11.45 -1.57
C LEU A 68 4.19 -12.04 -0.80
N LYS A 69 4.32 -11.74 0.50
CA LYS A 69 5.36 -12.35 1.37
C LYS A 69 5.30 -13.87 1.46
N ASN A 70 4.11 -14.44 1.32
CA ASN A 70 3.87 -15.88 1.41
C ASN A 70 3.73 -16.56 0.04
N THR A 71 4.09 -15.85 -1.04
CA THR A 71 4.13 -16.44 -2.39
C THR A 71 5.53 -17.05 -2.60
N PRO A 72 5.62 -18.34 -2.97
CA PRO A 72 6.90 -19.05 -3.11
C PRO A 72 7.70 -18.63 -4.34
#